data_AF-A0A2H0VX19-F1
#
_entry.id   AF-A0A2H0VX19-F1
#
_cell.length_a   1.000
_cell.length_b   1.000
_cell.length_c   1.000
_cell.angle_alpha   90.00
_cell.angle_beta   90.00
_cell.angle_gamma   90.00
#
_symmetry.space_group_name_H-M   'P 1'
#
loop_
_entity.id
_entity.type
_entity.pdbx_description
1 polymer ?
#
loop_
_entity_poly.entity_id
_entity_poly.type
_entity_poly.pdbx_seq_one_letter_code
_entity_poly.pdbx_strand_id
1 'polypeptide(L)' 'MFPISDEMGRVVAFGGRALKKDDQPKYLNSPESAVYHKGNVLYGLHLAKKHIKEQDLAIVVEG' A
#
# COMPACT_ATOMS: atom_id res chain seq x y z
N MET A 1 0.29 10.75 -5.55
CA MET A 1 0.62 10.28 -4.19
C MET A 1 -0.44 9.26 -3.81
N PHE A 2 -0.04 8.15 -3.20
CA PHE A 2 -0.91 7.02 -2.88
C PHE A 2 -0.82 6.76 -1.37
N PRO A 3 -1.91 6.91 -0.60
CA PRO A 3 -1.88 6.64 0.84
C PRO A 3 -1.82 5.12 1.09
N ILE A 4 -0.91 4.70 1.96
CA ILE A 4 -0.79 3.31 2.41
C ILE A 4 -1.40 3.23 3.81
N SER A 5 -2.45 2.43 3.95
CA SER A 5 -3.17 2.25 5.22
C SER A 5 -2.94 0.86 5.79
N ASP A 6 -2.95 0.77 7.12
CA ASP A 6 -3.01 -0.50 7.83
C ASP A 6 -4.38 -1.19 7.67
N GLU A 7 -4.53 -2.38 8.25
CA GLU A 7 -5.76 -3.17 8.24
C GLU A 7 -6.98 -2.48 8.86
N MET A 8 -6.76 -1.48 9.73
CA MET A 8 -7.82 -0.67 10.35
C MET A 8 -8.19 0.54 9.49
N GLY A 9 -7.47 0.79 8.39
CA GLY A 9 -7.69 1.91 7.48
C GLY A 9 -6.96 3.20 7.90
N ARG A 10 -6.10 3.15 8.91
CA ARG A 10 -5.29 4.31 9.34
C ARG A 10 -4.14 4.49 8.36
N VAL A 11 -3.92 5.71 7.87
CA VAL A 11 -2.79 6.01 6.97
C VAL A 11 -1.49 5.95 7.76
N VAL A 12 -0.57 5.08 7.34
CA VAL A 12 0.71 4.83 8.01
C VAL A 12 1.92 5.19 7.15
N ALA A 13 1.74 5.30 5.84
CA ALA A 13 2.79 5.66 4.89
C ALA A 13 2.20 6.21 3.58
N PHE A 14 3.08 6.64 2.68
CA PHE A 14 2.73 7.05 1.33
C PHE A 14 3.63 6.38 0.29
N GLY A 15 3.03 6.03 -0.83
CA GLY A 15 3.71 5.77 -2.09
C GLY A 15 3.69 7.02 -2.98
N GLY A 16 4.80 7.30 -3.63
CA GLY A 16 4.96 8.33 -4.65
C GLY A 16 5.32 7.70 -5.99
N ARG A 17 4.84 8.30 -7.08
CA ARG A 17 5.26 7.97 -8.44
C ARG A 17 5.85 9.21 -9.08
N ALA A 18 7.03 9.06 -9.68
CA ALA A 18 7.65 10.10 -10.49
C ALA A 18 6.73 10.52 -11.65
N LEU A 19 6.57 11.83 -11.86
CA LEU A 19 5.78 12.37 -12.97
C LEU A 19 6.64 12.75 -14.17
N LYS A 20 7.86 13.20 -13.92
CA LYS A 20 8.85 13.48 -14.95
C LYS A 20 9.63 12.20 -15.25
N LYS A 21 10.07 12.05 -16.50
CA LYS A 21 10.79 10.87 -16.97
C LYS A 21 12.15 10.69 -16.28
N ASP A 22 12.78 11.80 -15.92
CA ASP A 22 14.13 11.83 -15.38
C ASP A 22 14.17 11.74 -13.85
N ASP A 23 13.02 11.86 -13.18
CA ASP A 23 12.92 11.69 -11.73
C ASP A 23 13.03 10.20 -11.38
N GLN A 24 14.02 9.83 -10.57
CA GLN A 24 14.25 8.47 -10.10
C GLN A 24 14.20 8.39 -8.57
N PRO A 25 13.63 7.32 -7.99
CA PRO A 25 13.04 6.16 -8.68
C PRO A 25 11.62 6.41 -9.22
N LYS A 26 11.16 5.56 -10.16
CA LYS A 26 9.79 5.61 -10.71
C LYS A 26 8.71 5.52 -9.61
N TYR A 27 8.97 4.71 -8.58
CA TYR A 27 8.15 4.60 -7.38
C TYR A 27 9.02 4.66 -6.13
N LEU A 28 8.52 5.35 -5.11
CA LEU A 28 9.16 5.45 -3.80
C LEU A 28 8.10 5.33 -2.70
N ASN A 29 8.36 4.53 -1.69
CA ASN A 29 7.53 4.47 -0.50
C ASN A 29 8.20 5.26 0.64
N SER A 30 7.42 5.64 1.65
CA SER A 30 7.96 6.07 2.93
C SER A 30 9.01 5.07 3.46
N PRO A 31 10.04 5.54 4.19
CA PRO A 31 11.01 4.66 4.84
C PRO A 31 10.37 3.87 5.98
N GLU A 32 11.04 2.82 6.44
CA GLU A 32 10.66 2.06 7.64
C GLU A 32 10.51 2.99 8.86
N SER A 33 9.51 2.72 9.70
CA SER A 33 9.23 3.49 10.91
C SER A 33 8.49 2.66 11.96
N ALA A 34 8.25 3.23 13.15
CA ALA A 34 7.48 2.58 14.20
C ALA A 34 6.03 2.24 13.82
N VAL A 35 5.48 2.89 12.79
CA VAL A 35 4.09 2.68 12.32
C VAL A 35 4.01 2.07 10.93
N TYR A 36 5.14 1.92 10.23
CA TYR A 36 5.17 1.39 8.87
C TYR A 36 6.36 0.46 8.66
N HIS A 37 6.02 -0.79 8.37
CA HIS A 37 6.95 -1.82 7.94
C HIS A 37 6.49 -2.35 6.58
N LYS A 38 7.28 -2.10 5.52
CA LYS A 38 6.84 -2.36 4.14
C LYS A 38 6.42 -3.82 3.92
N GLY A 39 7.12 -4.76 4.54
CA GLY A 39 6.83 -6.20 4.42
C GLY A 39 5.52 -6.65 5.07
N ASN A 40 4.93 -5.84 5.96
CA ASN A 40 3.77 -6.21 6.76
C ASN A 40 2.48 -5.52 6.29
N VAL A 41 2.53 -4.74 5.21
CA VAL A 41 1.39 -3.95 4.73
C VAL A 41 1.04 -4.30 3.29
N LEU A 42 -0.22 -4.62 3.06
CA LEU A 42 -0.79 -4.83 1.73
C LEU A 42 -1.68 -3.64 1.36
N TYR A 43 -1.31 -2.95 0.28
CA TYR A 43 -2.09 -1.82 -0.23
C TYR A 43 -3.54 -2.26 -0.55
N GLY A 44 -4.52 -1.52 -0.05
CA GLY A 44 -5.94 -1.81 -0.26
C GLY A 44 -6.54 -2.92 0.63
N LEU A 45 -5.77 -3.57 1.51
CA LEU A 45 -6.28 -4.66 2.35
C LEU A 45 -7.46 -4.24 3.23
N HIS A 46 -7.42 -3.04 3.83
CA HIS A 46 -8.52 -2.52 4.64
C HIS A 46 -9.86 -2.39 3.88
N LEU A 47 -9.80 -2.18 2.56
CA LEU A 47 -10.96 -2.12 1.67
C LEU A 47 -11.42 -3.53 1.26
N ALA A 48 -10.46 -4.42 0.99
CA ALA A 48 -10.72 -5.75 0.46
C ALA A 48 -11.09 -6.78 1.53
N LYS A 49 -10.63 -6.63 2.78
CA LYS A 49 -10.70 -7.67 3.83
C LYS A 49 -12.11 -8.25 4.06
N LYS A 50 -13.14 -7.41 3.95
CA LYS A 50 -14.54 -7.85 4.12
C LYS A 50 -14.94 -8.78 2.97
N HIS A 51 -14.70 -8.37 1.74
CA HIS A 51 -15.05 -9.13 0.54
C HIS A 51 -14.21 -10.39 0.39
N ILE A 52 -12.92 -10.35 0.77
CA ILE A 52 -12.06 -11.55 0.81
C ILE A 52 -12.69 -12.61 1.72
N LYS A 53 -13.16 -12.21 2.92
CA LYS A 53 -13.81 -13.13 3.86
C LYS A 53 -15.14 -13.67 3.33
N GLU A 54 -15.95 -12.82 2.69
CA GLU A 54 -17.26 -13.22 2.15
C GLU A 54 -17.16 -14.16 0.93
N GLN A 55 -16.11 -14.02 0.14
CA GLN A 55 -15.91 -14.77 -1.12
C GLN A 55 -14.89 -15.90 -0.99
N ASP A 56 -14.21 -16.03 0.15
CA ASP A 56 -13.08 -16.95 0.37
C ASP A 56 -12.02 -16.90 -0.75
N LEU A 57 -11.78 -15.69 -1.26
CA LEU A 57 -10.93 -15.46 -2.42
C LEU A 57 -10.19 -14.13 -2.30
N ALA A 58 -8.89 -14.15 -2.57
CA ALA A 58 -8.07 -12.95 -2.73
C ALA A 58 -7.40 -12.95 -4.10
N ILE A 59 -7.37 -11.78 -4.74
CA ILE A 59 -6.62 -11.54 -5.98
C ILE A 59 -5.48 -10.58 -5.65
N VAL A 60 -4.25 -11.03 -5.88
CA VAL A 60 -3.03 -10.24 -5.65
C VAL A 60 -2.53 -9.69 -6.98
N VAL A 61 -2.12 -8.42 -6.99
CA VAL A 61 -1.58 -7.73 -8.17
C VAL A 61 -0.25 -7.05 -7.80
N GLU A 62 0.60 -6.79 -8.80
CA GLU A 62 1.96 -6.25 -8.57
C GLU A 62 1.99 -4.79 -8.08
N GLY A 63 1.04 -3.94 -8.51
CA GLY A 63 0.94 -2.53 -8.12
C GLY A 63 1.65 -1.53 -9.04
#